data_AF-A0A5C3MV24-F1
#
_entry.id   AF-A0A5C3MV24-F1
#
_cell.length_a   1.000
_cell.length_b   1.000
_cell.length_c   1.000
_cell.angle_alpha   90.00
_cell.angle_beta   90.00
_cell.angle_gamma   90.00
#
_symmetry.space_group_name_H-M   'P 1'
#
loop_
_entity.id
_entity.type
_entity.pdbx_description
1 polymer ?
#
loop_
_entity_poly.entity_id
_entity_poly.type
_entity_poly.pdbx_seq_one_letter_code
_entity_poly.pdbx_strand_id
1 'polypeptide(L)'
;MAYQFTTTADIDSESPWDESPSDSKHNEDAQWTRLENEFTTAGYREGITAGKEAALQQGFDAGFAHIVPLGRSIGMLRGLSSALLAFLADQPELLDEAKAISTQLARIRFSDVNPRDEEAEQHALEHLADGEDGVETEMQGGEGGAERRGMEALEDMMAGMGGGGDSAGRPTVEDVARLRERLERLARGMGLDGAVDMS
;
A
#
# COMPACT_ATOMS: atom_id res chain seq x y z
N MET A 1 -54.02 18.10 72.82
CA MET A 1 -52.86 17.37 72.26
C MET A 1 -51.97 18.38 71.58
N ALA A 2 -50.83 18.67 72.19
CA ALA A 2 -49.83 19.59 71.65
C ALA A 2 -48.94 18.84 70.66
N TYR A 3 -48.79 19.36 69.45
CA TYR A 3 -47.71 18.95 68.55
C TYR A 3 -46.64 20.03 68.65
N GLN A 4 -45.57 19.75 69.39
CA GLN A 4 -44.36 20.54 69.37
C GLN A 4 -43.51 20.08 68.18
N PHE A 5 -43.42 20.93 67.15
CA PHE A 5 -42.46 20.76 66.06
C PHE A 5 -41.12 21.32 66.55
N THR A 6 -40.19 20.45 66.93
CA THR A 6 -38.84 20.83 67.34
C THR A 6 -38.09 21.37 66.12
N THR A 7 -37.97 22.70 66.05
CA THR A 7 -37.03 23.39 65.16
C THR A 7 -35.64 23.30 65.78
N THR A 8 -34.88 22.28 65.40
CA THR A 8 -33.42 22.24 65.44
C THR A 8 -32.97 21.28 64.33
N ALA A 9 -33.09 21.75 63.09
CA ALA A 9 -32.21 21.26 62.05
C ALA A 9 -31.12 22.33 61.94
N ASP A 10 -29.96 22.06 62.54
CA ASP A 10 -28.72 22.68 62.14
C ASP A 10 -28.55 22.34 60.65
N ILE A 11 -29.04 23.24 59.79
CA ILE A 11 -28.70 23.24 58.37
C ILE A 11 -27.27 23.77 58.37
N ASP A 12 -26.33 22.83 58.44
CA ASP A 12 -24.92 23.07 58.18
C ASP A 12 -24.86 23.82 56.85
N SER A 13 -24.50 25.10 56.92
CA SER A 13 -24.60 26.04 55.81
C SER A 13 -23.43 25.92 54.84
N GLU A 14 -22.86 24.73 54.68
CA GLU A 14 -21.99 24.41 53.55
C GLU A 14 -22.87 24.01 52.38
N SER A 15 -23.38 25.02 51.66
CA SER A 15 -23.87 24.79 50.31
C SER A 15 -22.73 24.15 49.51
N PRO A 16 -22.93 23.03 48.80
CA PRO A 16 -21.94 22.47 47.88
C PRO A 16 -21.48 23.45 46.77
N TRP A 17 -22.09 24.63 46.71
CA TRP A 17 -21.80 25.73 45.80
C TRP A 17 -21.15 26.93 46.50
N ASP A 18 -20.93 26.88 47.82
CA ASP A 18 -20.18 27.89 48.58
C ASP A 18 -18.68 27.53 48.59
N GLU A 19 -18.13 27.27 47.40
CA GLU A 19 -16.68 27.22 47.22
C GLU A 19 -16.15 28.65 47.45
N SER A 20 -15.23 28.81 48.39
CA SER A 20 -14.53 30.08 48.58
C SER A 20 -14.02 30.59 47.22
N PRO A 21 -14.17 31.88 46.87
CA PRO A 21 -13.69 32.43 45.59
C PRO A 21 -12.19 32.20 45.34
N SER A 22 -11.43 31.89 46.39
CA SER A 22 -10.04 31.44 46.30
C SER A 22 -9.91 30.02 45.74
N ASP A 23 -10.75 29.08 46.18
CA ASP A 23 -10.64 27.66 45.83
C ASP A 23 -11.13 27.38 44.41
N SER A 24 -12.16 28.10 43.98
CA SER A 24 -12.66 28.07 42.60
C SER A 24 -11.59 28.50 41.59
N LYS A 25 -10.86 29.59 41.84
CA LYS A 25 -9.75 30.04 40.97
C LYS A 25 -8.56 29.08 40.93
N HIS A 26 -8.17 28.51 42.07
CA HIS A 26 -7.07 27.53 42.09
C HIS A 26 -7.47 26.22 41.37
N ASN A 27 -8.74 25.84 41.45
CA ASN A 27 -9.28 24.68 40.72
C ASN A 27 -9.38 24.98 39.21
N GLU A 28 -9.80 26.18 38.83
CA GLU A 28 -9.78 26.66 37.44
C GLU A 28 -8.37 26.67 36.86
N ASP A 29 -7.38 27.28 37.55
CA ASP A 29 -5.99 27.33 37.08
C ASP A 29 -5.37 25.93 36.94
N ALA A 30 -5.71 25.00 37.86
CA ALA A 30 -5.28 23.61 37.78
C ALA A 30 -5.94 22.87 36.59
N GLN A 31 -7.21 23.14 36.31
CA GLN A 31 -7.90 22.60 35.14
C GLN A 31 -7.34 23.17 33.84
N TRP A 32 -7.05 24.47 33.79
CA TRP A 32 -6.40 25.13 32.65
C TRP A 32 -5.02 24.55 32.38
N THR A 33 -4.21 24.34 33.42
CA THR A 33 -2.87 23.75 33.29
C THR A 33 -2.95 22.30 32.80
N ARG A 34 -3.92 21.51 33.28
CA ARG A 34 -4.14 20.14 32.80
C ARG A 34 -4.54 20.12 31.33
N LEU A 35 -5.48 20.99 30.95
CA LEU A 35 -5.97 21.10 29.59
C LEU A 35 -4.87 21.54 28.63
N GLU A 36 -4.04 22.52 29.02
CA GLU A 36 -2.88 22.97 28.25
C GLU A 36 -1.86 21.85 28.02
N ASN A 37 -1.55 21.08 29.08
CA ASN A 37 -0.64 19.93 28.98
C ASN A 37 -1.21 18.83 28.07
N GLU A 38 -2.52 18.57 28.14
CA GLU A 38 -3.20 17.61 27.28
C GLU A 38 -3.16 18.05 25.82
N PHE A 39 -3.50 19.31 25.52
CA PHE A 39 -3.41 19.85 24.17
C PHE A 39 -1.99 19.86 23.62
N THR A 40 -1.00 20.21 24.43
CA THR A 40 0.41 20.22 24.01
C THR A 40 0.90 18.80 23.71
N THR A 41 0.57 17.85 24.58
CA THR A 41 0.97 16.44 24.41
C THR A 41 0.26 15.80 23.23
N ALA A 42 -1.05 16.05 23.08
CA ALA A 42 -1.84 15.56 21.97
C ALA A 42 -1.36 16.16 20.64
N GLY A 43 -1.15 17.48 20.59
CA GLY A 43 -0.65 18.18 19.40
C GLY A 43 0.75 17.75 19.00
N TYR A 44 1.64 17.46 19.95
CA TYR A 44 2.97 16.90 19.65
C TYR A 44 2.86 15.49 19.05
N ARG A 45 2.05 14.61 19.64
CA ARG A 45 1.83 13.25 19.11
C ARG A 45 1.20 13.27 17.73
N GLU A 46 0.19 14.12 17.53
CA GLU A 46 -0.47 14.33 16.24
C GLU A 46 0.50 14.87 15.20
N GLY A 47 1.32 15.87 15.55
CA GLY A 47 2.34 16.42 14.66
C GLY A 47 3.39 15.38 14.22
N ILE A 48 3.85 14.54 15.14
CA ILE A 48 4.76 13.42 14.81
C ILE A 48 4.07 12.42 13.87
N THR A 49 2.81 12.09 14.15
CA THR A 49 2.05 11.11 13.34
C THR A 49 1.79 11.65 11.93
N ALA A 50 1.32 12.89 11.82
CA ALA A 50 1.07 13.57 10.56
C ALA A 50 2.35 13.75 9.75
N GLY A 51 3.49 14.06 10.39
CA GLY A 51 4.79 14.14 9.72
C GLY A 51 5.25 12.79 9.17
N LYS A 52 5.10 11.71 9.95
CA LYS A 52 5.41 10.34 9.51
C LYS A 52 4.52 9.92 8.33
N GLU A 53 3.23 10.17 8.41
CA GLU A 53 2.27 9.86 7.34
C GLU A 53 2.57 10.66 6.06
N ALA A 54 2.86 11.95 6.18
CA ALA A 54 3.20 12.79 5.02
C ALA A 54 4.48 12.29 4.30
N ALA A 55 5.51 11.90 5.07
CA ALA A 55 6.73 11.34 4.51
C ALA A 55 6.47 9.98 3.82
N LEU A 56 5.66 9.11 4.42
CA LEU A 56 5.27 7.81 3.86
C LEU A 56 4.48 7.99 2.54
N GLN A 57 3.52 8.91 2.53
CA GLN A 57 2.62 9.11 1.39
C GLN A 57 3.38 9.57 0.14
N GLN A 58 4.40 10.43 0.30
CA GLN A 58 5.23 10.87 -0.82
C GLN A 58 5.93 9.68 -1.52
N GLY A 59 6.46 8.74 -0.74
CA GLY A 59 7.08 7.53 -1.29
C GLY A 59 6.06 6.60 -1.98
N PHE A 60 4.88 6.45 -1.38
CA PHE A 60 3.78 5.70 -2.00
C PHE A 60 3.33 6.32 -3.33
N ASP A 61 3.10 7.64 -3.37
CA ASP A 61 2.62 8.35 -4.55
C ASP A 61 3.63 8.26 -5.71
N ALA A 62 4.93 8.37 -5.41
CA ALA A 62 6.01 8.21 -6.39
C ALA A 62 6.02 6.79 -6.98
N GLY A 63 5.99 5.76 -6.12
CA GLY A 63 5.92 4.37 -6.56
C GLY A 63 4.64 4.09 -7.36
N PHE A 64 3.49 4.60 -6.89
CA PHE A 64 2.20 4.44 -7.56
C PHE A 64 2.19 5.07 -8.95
N ALA A 65 2.71 6.29 -9.10
CA ALA A 65 2.82 6.97 -10.38
C ALA A 65 3.69 6.19 -11.39
N HIS A 66 4.72 5.49 -10.90
CA HIS A 66 5.60 4.67 -11.73
C HIS A 66 4.92 3.35 -12.16
N ILE A 67 4.32 2.61 -11.22
CA ILE A 67 3.80 1.26 -11.50
C ILE A 67 2.45 1.25 -12.22
N VAL A 68 1.61 2.28 -12.05
CA VAL A 68 0.24 2.28 -12.60
C VAL A 68 0.20 2.24 -14.14
N PRO A 69 0.99 3.05 -14.87
CA PRO A 69 1.07 2.97 -16.32
C PRO A 69 1.51 1.58 -16.82
N LEU A 70 2.48 0.98 -16.13
CA LEU A 70 2.99 -0.36 -16.43
C LEU A 70 1.92 -1.44 -16.15
N GLY A 71 1.24 -1.32 -15.01
CA GLY A 71 0.02 -2.02 -14.62
C GLY A 71 -1.00 -2.09 -15.75
N ARG A 72 -1.36 -0.91 -16.22
CA ARG A 72 -2.36 -0.71 -17.26
C ARG A 72 -1.94 -1.32 -18.59
N SER A 73 -0.70 -1.12 -19.04
CA SER A 73 -0.25 -1.62 -20.33
C SER A 73 -0.28 -3.16 -20.40
N ILE A 74 0.21 -3.84 -19.37
CA ILE A 74 0.16 -5.30 -19.28
C ILE A 74 -1.29 -5.80 -19.19
N GLY A 75 -2.13 -5.12 -18.41
CA GLY A 75 -3.56 -5.43 -18.32
C GLY A 75 -4.27 -5.33 -19.67
N MET A 76 -3.99 -4.29 -20.45
CA MET A 76 -4.54 -4.11 -21.79
C MET A 76 -4.08 -5.22 -22.74
N LEU A 77 -2.80 -5.59 -22.74
CA LEU A 77 -2.28 -6.68 -23.57
C LEU A 77 -2.97 -8.02 -23.24
N ARG A 78 -3.19 -8.31 -21.95
CA ARG A 78 -3.93 -9.51 -21.52
C ARG A 78 -5.38 -9.49 -21.98
N GLY A 79 -6.05 -8.35 -21.84
CA GLY A 79 -7.43 -8.15 -22.30
C GLY A 79 -7.56 -8.36 -23.81
N LEU A 80 -6.65 -7.75 -24.59
CA LEU A 80 -6.64 -7.86 -26.05
C LEU A 80 -6.36 -9.31 -26.48
N SER A 81 -5.38 -9.98 -25.87
CA SER A 81 -5.12 -11.40 -26.16
C SER A 81 -6.34 -12.29 -25.87
N SER A 82 -7.10 -12.00 -24.81
CA SER A 82 -8.31 -12.74 -24.45
C SER A 82 -9.46 -12.49 -25.44
N ALA A 83 -9.61 -11.25 -25.91
CA ALA A 83 -10.57 -10.89 -26.95
C ALA A 83 -10.24 -11.58 -28.29
N LEU A 84 -8.96 -11.61 -28.68
CA LEU A 84 -8.50 -12.32 -29.87
C LEU A 84 -8.76 -13.81 -29.78
N LEU A 85 -8.51 -14.44 -28.62
CA LEU A 85 -8.81 -15.85 -28.39
C LEU A 85 -10.31 -16.18 -28.59
N ALA A 86 -11.19 -15.31 -28.10
CA ALA A 86 -12.63 -15.48 -28.27
C ALA A 86 -13.06 -15.33 -29.74
N PHE A 87 -12.44 -14.41 -30.48
CA PHE A 87 -12.76 -14.14 -31.88
C PHE A 87 -12.20 -15.19 -32.85
N LEU A 88 -11.03 -15.78 -32.52
CA LEU A 88 -10.31 -16.73 -33.37
C LEU A 88 -10.73 -18.19 -33.14
N ALA A 89 -11.85 -18.44 -32.45
CA ALA A 89 -12.31 -19.79 -32.13
C ALA A 89 -12.44 -20.71 -33.37
N ASP A 90 -12.76 -20.13 -34.54
CA ASP A 90 -12.96 -20.85 -35.79
C ASP A 90 -11.71 -20.90 -36.70
N GLN A 91 -10.58 -20.29 -36.30
CA GLN A 91 -9.33 -20.29 -37.07
C GLN A 91 -8.18 -20.97 -36.29
N PRO A 92 -7.96 -22.28 -36.46
CA PRO A 92 -7.09 -23.07 -35.57
C PRO A 92 -5.62 -22.61 -35.58
N GLU A 93 -5.07 -22.19 -36.73
CA GLU A 93 -3.66 -21.78 -36.83
C GLU A 93 -3.39 -20.46 -36.08
N LEU A 94 -4.28 -19.47 -36.20
CA LEU A 94 -4.17 -18.20 -35.48
C LEU A 94 -4.54 -18.34 -34.00
N LEU A 95 -5.43 -19.28 -33.68
CA LEU A 95 -5.83 -19.58 -32.32
C LEU A 95 -4.65 -20.13 -31.51
N ASP A 96 -3.83 -20.99 -32.08
CA ASP A 96 -2.66 -21.55 -31.40
C ASP A 96 -1.59 -20.47 -31.11
N GLU A 97 -1.39 -19.53 -32.04
CA GLU A 97 -0.49 -18.38 -31.80
C GLU A 97 -1.05 -17.44 -30.72
N ALA A 98 -2.34 -17.12 -30.76
CA ALA A 98 -2.99 -16.29 -29.75
C ALA A 98 -2.96 -16.95 -28.35
N LYS A 99 -3.11 -18.27 -28.27
CA LYS A 99 -2.99 -19.04 -27.01
C LYS A 99 -1.57 -18.98 -26.48
N ALA A 100 -0.57 -19.18 -27.34
CA ALA A 100 0.83 -19.09 -26.94
C ALA A 100 1.19 -17.71 -26.38
N ILE A 101 0.75 -16.62 -27.05
CA ILE A 101 0.94 -15.25 -26.57
C ILE A 101 0.24 -15.03 -25.24
N SER A 102 -1.00 -15.49 -25.08
CA SER A 102 -1.76 -15.36 -23.83
C SER A 102 -1.10 -16.10 -22.67
N THR A 103 -0.63 -17.34 -22.88
CA THR A 103 0.10 -18.10 -21.85
C THR A 103 1.41 -17.41 -21.46
N GLN A 104 2.13 -16.84 -22.43
CA GLN A 104 3.36 -16.08 -22.17
C GLN A 104 3.06 -14.80 -21.37
N LEU A 105 2.05 -14.01 -21.77
CA LEU A 105 1.61 -12.83 -21.02
C LEU A 105 1.09 -13.17 -19.61
N ALA A 106 0.48 -14.33 -19.41
CA ALA A 106 0.00 -14.78 -18.10
C ALA A 106 1.14 -15.11 -17.13
N ARG A 107 2.30 -15.54 -17.64
CA ARG A 107 3.47 -15.90 -16.82
C ARG A 107 4.27 -14.68 -16.33
N ILE A 108 4.13 -13.53 -16.98
CA ILE A 108 4.84 -12.29 -16.63
C ILE A 108 4.29 -11.72 -15.31
N ARG A 109 5.14 -11.60 -14.30
CA ARG A 109 4.74 -10.98 -13.02
C ARG A 109 5.06 -9.49 -13.05
N PHE A 110 4.36 -8.71 -12.23
CA PHE A 110 4.68 -7.29 -12.07
C PHE A 110 6.09 -7.08 -11.50
N SER A 111 6.55 -7.99 -10.64
CA SER A 111 7.91 -7.97 -10.08
C SER A 111 9.01 -8.21 -11.12
N ASP A 112 8.67 -8.76 -12.29
CA ASP A 112 9.65 -9.01 -13.37
C ASP A 112 9.85 -7.79 -14.28
N VAL A 113 8.83 -6.93 -14.38
CA VAL A 113 8.80 -5.77 -15.30
C VAL A 113 9.07 -4.46 -14.55
N ASN A 114 8.85 -4.43 -13.23
CA ASN A 114 9.20 -3.28 -12.42
C ASN A 114 10.73 -3.14 -12.37
N PRO A 115 11.32 -2.00 -12.80
CA PRO A 115 12.74 -1.75 -12.56
C PRO A 115 13.00 -1.86 -11.06
N ARG A 116 14.12 -2.50 -10.68
CA ARG A 116 14.51 -2.62 -9.28
C ARG A 116 14.63 -1.21 -8.69
N ASP A 117 13.94 -0.95 -7.59
CA ASP A 117 14.07 0.30 -6.82
C ASP A 117 15.45 0.34 -6.16
N GLU A 118 16.48 0.75 -6.90
CA GLU A 118 17.85 0.92 -6.42
C GLU A 118 17.92 1.95 -5.27
N GLU A 119 17.00 2.91 -5.22
CA GLU A 119 16.89 3.92 -4.16
C GLU A 119 16.37 3.33 -2.84
N ALA A 120 15.43 2.38 -2.89
CA ALA A 120 14.95 1.67 -1.71
C ALA A 120 16.01 0.71 -1.14
N GLU A 121 16.80 0.08 -2.02
CA GLU A 121 17.93 -0.75 -1.60
C GLU A 121 19.05 0.09 -0.97
N GLN A 122 19.40 1.24 -1.57
CA GLN A 122 20.43 2.13 -1.04
C GLN A 122 20.04 2.72 0.32
N HIS A 123 18.81 3.21 0.47
CA HIS A 123 18.31 3.72 1.76
C HIS A 123 18.30 2.61 2.83
N ALA A 124 17.88 1.39 2.49
CA ALA A 124 17.93 0.25 3.42
C ALA A 124 19.37 -0.13 3.81
N LEU A 125 20.34 -0.03 2.90
CA LEU A 125 21.75 -0.24 3.18
C LEU A 125 22.35 0.85 4.08
N GLU A 126 21.97 2.11 3.88
CA GLU A 126 22.43 3.24 4.68
C GLU A 126 21.95 3.13 6.15
N HIS A 127 20.68 2.75 6.37
CA HIS A 127 20.16 2.47 7.72
C HIS A 127 20.84 1.29 8.42
N LEU A 128 21.30 0.28 7.67
CA LEU A 128 22.02 -0.87 8.20
C LEU A 128 23.48 -0.53 8.55
N ALA A 129 24.03 0.50 7.94
CA ALA A 129 25.41 0.96 8.15
C ALA A 129 25.55 1.90 9.36
N ASP A 130 24.53 2.67 9.69
CA ASP A 130 24.60 3.70 10.76
C ASP A 130 24.32 3.18 12.18
N GLY A 131 23.86 1.94 12.36
CA GLY A 131 23.83 1.30 13.69
C GLY A 131 23.06 2.07 14.78
N GLU A 132 22.10 2.91 14.41
CA GLU A 132 21.26 3.66 15.36
C GLU A 132 20.20 2.73 15.97
N ASP A 133 20.64 1.97 16.96
CA ASP A 133 19.79 1.46 18.04
C ASP A 133 19.33 2.66 18.90
N GLY A 134 18.10 3.13 18.69
CA GLY A 134 17.44 3.99 19.68
C GLY A 134 16.66 5.17 19.11
N VAL A 135 15.45 4.89 18.62
CA VAL A 135 14.17 5.48 19.06
C VAL A 135 13.13 5.00 18.03
N GLU A 136 12.40 3.95 18.42
CA GLU A 136 11.12 3.53 17.83
C GLU A 136 11.08 3.43 16.29
N THR A 137 11.86 2.49 15.73
CA THR A 137 11.52 1.87 14.43
C THR A 137 10.82 0.54 14.69
N GLU A 138 9.77 0.55 15.52
CA GLU A 138 8.82 -0.55 15.51
C GLU A 138 7.94 -0.41 14.27
N MET A 139 8.21 -1.28 13.29
CA MET A 139 7.25 -1.80 12.33
C MET A 139 6.44 -0.79 11.51
N GLN A 140 6.93 -0.37 10.34
CA GLN A 140 6.08 -0.32 9.15
C GLN A 140 6.90 -0.11 7.88
N GLY A 141 7.36 -1.21 7.31
CA GLY A 141 8.16 -1.16 6.09
C GLY A 141 8.50 -2.53 5.53
N GLY A 142 7.51 -3.41 5.37
CA GLY A 142 7.65 -4.50 4.41
C GLY A 142 8.08 -5.87 4.91
N GLU A 143 7.61 -6.32 6.09
CA GLU A 143 7.63 -7.76 6.42
C GLU A 143 6.92 -8.57 5.31
N GLY A 144 5.76 -8.09 4.84
CA GLY A 144 5.05 -8.70 3.71
C GLY A 144 5.78 -8.58 2.36
N GLY A 145 6.72 -7.64 2.20
CA GLY A 145 7.53 -7.52 0.98
C GLY A 145 8.64 -8.56 0.94
N ALA A 146 9.36 -8.71 2.06
CA ALA A 146 10.40 -9.72 2.21
C ALA A 146 9.82 -11.15 2.14
N GLU A 147 8.68 -11.40 2.78
CA GLU A 147 7.97 -12.68 2.72
C GLU A 147 7.47 -13.01 1.31
N ARG A 148 6.87 -12.04 0.58
CA ARG A 148 6.46 -12.24 -0.82
C ARG A 148 7.65 -12.57 -1.71
N ARG A 149 8.78 -11.86 -1.57
CA ARG A 149 10.01 -12.16 -2.32
C ARG A 149 10.56 -13.54 -2.00
N GLY A 150 10.53 -13.95 -0.73
CA GLY A 150 10.92 -15.29 -0.31
C GLY A 150 10.02 -16.38 -0.89
N MET A 151 8.72 -16.13 -0.94
CA MET A 151 7.74 -17.05 -1.54
C MET A 151 7.91 -17.13 -3.07
N GLU A 152 8.16 -16.00 -3.74
CA GLU A 152 8.48 -15.95 -5.17
C GLU A 152 9.77 -16.73 -5.48
N ALA A 153 10.81 -16.62 -4.64
CA ALA A 153 12.05 -17.38 -4.81
C ALA A 153 11.84 -18.89 -4.61
N LEU A 154 10.98 -19.29 -3.66
CA LEU A 154 10.61 -20.69 -3.46
C LEU A 154 9.81 -21.24 -4.64
N GLU A 155 8.92 -20.45 -5.22
CA GLU A 155 8.19 -20.81 -6.45
C GLU A 155 9.14 -20.97 -7.64
N ASP A 156 10.14 -20.11 -7.80
CA ASP A 156 11.17 -20.21 -8.84
C ASP A 156 11.99 -21.52 -8.69
N MET A 157 12.39 -21.86 -7.45
CA MET A 157 13.09 -23.11 -7.16
C MET A 157 12.22 -24.35 -7.43
N MET A 158 10.94 -24.29 -7.07
CA MET A 158 9.99 -25.39 -7.29
C MET A 158 9.66 -25.57 -8.78
N ALA A 159 9.53 -24.47 -9.53
CA ALA A 159 9.36 -24.48 -10.98
C ALA A 159 10.57 -25.10 -11.70
N GLY A 160 11.79 -24.88 -11.20
CA GLY A 160 13.01 -25.51 -11.72
C GLY A 160 13.15 -27.01 -11.43
N MET A 161 12.52 -27.51 -10.35
CA MET A 161 12.56 -28.93 -9.98
C MET A 161 11.45 -29.75 -10.66
N GLY A 162 10.36 -29.11 -11.09
CA GLY A 162 9.19 -29.71 -11.71
C GLY A 162 9.31 -29.99 -13.21
N GLY A 163 10.36 -30.70 -13.65
CA GLY A 163 10.38 -31.43 -14.92
C GLY A 163 10.35 -30.61 -16.23
N GLY A 164 11.52 -30.45 -16.84
CA GLY A 164 11.73 -30.42 -18.30
C GLY A 164 10.80 -29.53 -19.13
N GLY A 165 11.04 -28.21 -19.14
CA GLY A 165 10.38 -27.29 -20.06
C GLY A 165 10.90 -25.87 -19.93
N ASP A 166 11.80 -25.50 -20.85
CA ASP A 166 12.34 -24.16 -21.10
C ASP A 166 12.99 -23.44 -19.90
N SER A 167 14.32 -23.39 -19.90
CA SER A 167 15.13 -22.46 -19.10
C SER A 167 15.03 -21.02 -19.61
N ALA A 168 13.85 -20.59 -20.03
CA ALA A 168 13.60 -19.19 -20.29
C ALA A 168 13.65 -18.50 -18.92
N GLY A 169 14.70 -17.73 -18.67
CA GLY A 169 14.87 -16.97 -17.44
C GLY A 169 13.67 -16.07 -17.16
N ARG A 170 13.70 -15.37 -16.01
CA ARG A 170 12.61 -14.46 -15.61
C ARG A 170 12.20 -13.57 -16.80
N PRO A 171 10.90 -13.50 -17.13
CA PRO A 171 10.44 -12.72 -18.27
C PRO A 171 10.89 -11.26 -18.16
N THR A 172 11.57 -10.76 -19.17
CA THR A 172 12.14 -9.41 -19.15
C THR A 172 11.17 -8.36 -19.73
N VAL A 173 11.46 -7.08 -19.52
CA VAL A 173 10.71 -5.97 -20.13
C VAL A 173 10.73 -6.08 -21.66
N GLU A 174 11.85 -6.56 -22.23
CA GLU A 174 12.01 -6.83 -23.65
C GLU A 174 11.08 -7.95 -24.15
N ASP A 175 10.77 -8.94 -23.32
CA ASP A 175 9.82 -10.00 -23.67
C ASP A 175 8.39 -9.47 -23.74
N VAL A 176 8.01 -8.56 -22.85
CA VAL A 176 6.73 -7.85 -22.93
C VAL A 176 6.63 -7.07 -24.24
N ALA A 177 7.67 -6.33 -24.61
CA ALA A 177 7.71 -5.56 -25.86
C ALA A 177 7.59 -6.48 -27.09
N ARG A 178 8.29 -7.62 -27.08
CA ARG A 178 8.23 -8.62 -28.16
C ARG A 178 6.85 -9.25 -28.27
N LEU A 179 6.20 -9.55 -27.15
CA LEU A 179 4.84 -10.10 -27.13
C LEU A 179 3.82 -9.09 -27.63
N ARG A 180 3.97 -7.82 -27.26
CA ARG A 180 3.16 -6.72 -27.78
C ARG A 180 3.25 -6.64 -29.31
N GLU A 181 4.47 -6.62 -29.86
CA GLU A 181 4.66 -6.52 -31.32
C GLU A 181 4.07 -7.73 -32.06
N ARG A 182 4.20 -8.93 -31.49
CA ARG A 182 3.58 -10.15 -32.03
C ARG A 182 2.05 -10.06 -32.02
N LEU A 183 1.48 -9.60 -30.91
CA LEU A 183 0.04 -9.38 -30.76
C LEU A 183 -0.48 -8.34 -31.77
N GLU A 184 0.26 -7.24 -31.96
CA GLU A 184 -0.04 -6.20 -32.96
C GLU A 184 0.02 -6.73 -34.39
N ARG A 185 1.01 -7.57 -34.71
CA ARG A 185 1.08 -8.22 -36.03
C ARG A 185 -0.12 -9.14 -36.27
N LEU A 186 -0.53 -9.90 -35.25
CA LEU A 186 -1.69 -10.79 -35.35
C LEU A 186 -2.98 -9.97 -35.51
N ALA A 187 -3.16 -8.91 -34.73
CA ALA A 187 -4.31 -8.00 -34.84
C ALA A 187 -4.38 -7.29 -36.21
N ARG A 188 -3.23 -6.87 -36.77
CA ARG A 188 -3.15 -6.30 -38.12
C ARG A 188 -3.51 -7.28 -39.21
N GLY A 189 -3.08 -8.54 -39.08
CA GLY A 189 -3.50 -9.62 -39.98
C GLY A 189 -5.02 -9.81 -40.04
N MET A 190 -5.75 -9.33 -39.03
CA MET A 190 -7.21 -9.41 -38.91
C MET A 190 -7.92 -8.09 -39.28
N GLY A 191 -7.20 -7.03 -39.64
CA GLY A 191 -7.78 -5.72 -39.96
C GLY A 191 -8.21 -4.90 -38.74
N LEU A 192 -7.72 -5.23 -37.54
CA LEU A 192 -8.01 -4.52 -36.27
C LEU A 192 -7.02 -3.39 -35.99
N ASP A 193 -6.67 -2.60 -37.02
CA ASP A 193 -5.63 -1.55 -36.97
C ASP A 193 -5.88 -0.48 -35.90
N GLY A 194 -7.14 -0.22 -35.53
CA GLY A 194 -7.50 0.86 -34.59
C GLY A 194 -7.57 0.45 -33.11
N ALA A 195 -7.49 -0.84 -32.76
CA ALA A 195 -7.69 -1.29 -31.38
C ALA A 195 -6.40 -1.31 -30.54
N VAL A 196 -5.23 -1.25 -31.19
CA VAL A 196 -3.93 -1.48 -30.54
C VAL A 196 -3.08 -0.20 -30.38
N ASP A 197 -3.49 0.89 -31.04
CA ASP A 197 -2.86 2.21 -30.90
C ASP A 197 -3.43 2.96 -29.70
N MET A 198 -3.22 2.41 -28.51
CA MET A 198 -3.64 3.03 -27.24
C MET A 198 -2.38 3.37 -26.44
N SER A 199 -1.68 4.39 -26.93
CA SER A 199 -0.64 5.13 -26.18
C SER A 199 -1.24 5.94 -25.04
#